data_AF-A0A9X0BRZ2-F1
#
_entry.id   AF-A0A9X0BRZ2-F1
#
_cell.length_a   1.000
_cell.length_b   1.000
_cell.length_c   1.000
_cell.angle_alpha   90.00
_cell.angle_beta   90.00
_cell.angle_gamma   90.00
#
_symmetry.space_group_name_H-M   'P 1'
#
loop_
_entity.id
_entity.type
_entity.pdbx_description
1 polymer ?
#
loop_
_entity_poly.entity_id
_entity_poly.type
_entity_poly.pdbx_seq_one_letter_code
_entity_poly.pdbx_strand_id
1 'polypeptide(L)'
;MSLEDYTRYPETFSPSLVDVYKELTKVPSEMSVALTGSFDMEQNSLDPVASAASISHFWGEMTPYWKWVAELYHEGMVRTYGGLAAVNREFIPLGVVKTLQEGKFRWQG
;
A
#
# COMPACT_ATOMS: atom_id res chain seq x y z
N MET A 1 25.02 -28.28 -29.01
CA MET A 1 25.07 -27.39 -27.83
C MET A 1 25.31 -28.28 -26.63
N SER A 2 26.36 -28.04 -25.84
CA SER A 2 26.65 -28.87 -24.67
C SER A 2 25.70 -28.52 -23.51
N LEU A 3 25.61 -29.41 -22.51
CA LEU A 3 24.81 -29.17 -21.31
C LEU A 3 25.33 -27.94 -20.54
N GLU A 4 26.66 -27.76 -20.53
CA GLU A 4 27.34 -26.60 -19.95
C GLU A 4 26.93 -25.29 -20.64
N ASP A 5 26.87 -25.26 -21.97
CA ASP A 5 26.40 -24.09 -22.74
C ASP A 5 24.92 -23.78 -22.46
N TYR A 6 24.08 -24.80 -22.29
CA TYR A 6 22.65 -24.65 -21.96
C TYR A 6 22.43 -24.07 -20.56
N THR A 7 23.26 -24.47 -19.58
CA THR A 7 23.16 -24.00 -18.19
C THR A 7 23.80 -22.64 -17.93
N ARG A 8 24.62 -22.12 -18.87
CA ARG A 8 25.36 -20.87 -18.70
C ARG A 8 24.49 -19.62 -18.87
N TYR A 9 23.39 -19.72 -19.62
CA TYR A 9 22.44 -18.62 -19.85
C TYR A 9 20.99 -19.13 -19.79
N PRO A 10 20.51 -19.62 -18.63
CA PRO A 10 19.18 -20.23 -18.51
C PRO A 10 18.06 -19.25 -18.92
N GLU A 11 18.24 -17.95 -18.69
CA GLU A 11 17.36 -16.88 -19.17
C GLU A 11 17.30 -16.73 -20.70
N THR A 12 18.26 -17.27 -21.46
CA THR A 12 18.25 -17.21 -22.94
C THR A 12 17.49 -18.39 -23.54
N PHE A 13 17.44 -19.53 -22.84
CA PHE A 13 16.95 -20.80 -23.39
C PHE A 13 15.58 -21.22 -22.85
N SER A 14 15.08 -20.57 -21.80
CA SER A 14 13.75 -20.82 -21.25
C SER A 14 12.81 -19.65 -21.55
N PRO A 15 11.83 -19.82 -22.45
CA PRO A 15 10.80 -18.81 -22.70
C PRO A 15 10.10 -18.35 -21.42
N SER A 16 9.83 -19.29 -20.50
CA SER A 16 9.21 -18.99 -19.20
C SER A 16 10.06 -18.06 -18.33
N LEU A 17 11.40 -18.18 -18.36
CA LEU A 17 12.28 -17.28 -17.60
C LEU A 17 12.36 -15.88 -18.24
N VAL A 18 12.34 -15.80 -19.57
CA VAL A 18 12.25 -14.52 -20.29
C VAL A 18 10.96 -13.79 -19.94
N ASP A 19 9.83 -14.49 -19.93
CA ASP A 19 8.53 -13.92 -19.62
C ASP A 19 8.49 -13.42 -18.18
N VAL A 20 8.94 -14.23 -17.21
CA VAL A 20 9.04 -13.83 -15.80
C VAL A 20 9.96 -12.63 -15.62
N TYR A 21 11.13 -12.62 -16.28
CA TYR A 21 12.06 -11.48 -16.22
C TYR A 21 11.42 -10.19 -16.75
N LYS A 22 10.69 -10.27 -17.87
CA LYS A 22 9.95 -9.13 -18.43
C LYS A 22 8.82 -8.67 -17.51
N GLU A 23 8.11 -9.57 -16.85
CA GLU A 23 7.07 -9.19 -15.89
C GLU A 23 7.68 -8.52 -14.65
N LEU A 24 8.76 -9.08 -14.08
CA LEU A 24 9.40 -8.55 -12.88
C LEU A 24 10.08 -7.19 -13.08
N THR A 25 10.42 -6.84 -14.32
CA THR A 25 11.04 -5.55 -14.67
C THR A 25 10.02 -4.46 -15.01
N LYS A 26 8.72 -4.78 -15.09
CA LYS A 26 7.68 -3.78 -15.31
C LYS A 26 7.44 -2.96 -14.05
N VAL A 27 7.07 -1.69 -14.25
CA VAL A 27 6.50 -0.87 -13.18
C VAL A 27 5.12 -1.45 -12.83
N PRO A 28 4.90 -1.92 -11.60
CA PRO A 28 3.61 -2.44 -11.19
C PRO A 28 2.59 -1.30 -11.21
N SER A 29 1.39 -1.57 -11.72
CA SER A 29 0.27 -0.64 -11.63
C SER A 29 -0.23 -0.54 -10.20
N GLU A 30 -0.72 0.63 -9.81
CA GLU A 30 -1.34 0.80 -8.49
C GLU A 30 -2.54 -0.15 -8.31
N MET A 31 -2.51 -0.94 -7.25
CA MET A 31 -3.60 -1.84 -6.88
C MET A 31 -4.49 -1.16 -5.84
N SER A 32 -5.79 -1.14 -6.08
CA SER A 32 -6.77 -0.63 -5.13
C SER A 32 -7.18 -1.74 -4.14
N VAL A 33 -7.55 -1.33 -2.93
CA VAL A 33 -8.14 -2.22 -1.92
C VAL A 33 -9.67 -2.05 -1.92
N ALA A 34 -10.39 -3.05 -1.40
CA ALA A 34 -11.84 -2.95 -1.20
C ALA A 34 -12.14 -2.19 0.10
N LEU A 35 -13.26 -1.47 0.12
CA LEU A 35 -13.77 -0.81 1.33
C LEU A 35 -14.21 -1.87 2.34
N THR A 36 -13.66 -1.83 3.55
CA THR A 36 -14.08 -2.67 4.66
C THR A 36 -15.19 -2.00 5.46
N GLY A 37 -16.04 -2.81 6.11
CA GLY A 37 -17.12 -2.30 6.95
C GLY A 37 -16.63 -1.56 8.20
N SER A 38 -15.39 -1.81 8.65
CA SER A 38 -14.79 -1.08 9.78
C SER A 38 -14.45 0.36 9.38
N PHE A 39 -13.86 0.56 8.21
CA PHE A 39 -13.55 1.90 7.72
C PHE A 39 -14.82 2.66 7.29
N ASP A 40 -15.80 1.99 6.69
CA ASP A 40 -17.05 2.63 6.20
C ASP A 40 -17.76 3.43 7.30
N MET A 41 -17.85 2.89 8.52
CA MET A 41 -18.47 3.61 9.65
C MET A 41 -17.73 4.90 9.99
N GLU A 42 -16.40 4.88 9.96
CA GLU A 42 -15.56 6.02 10.30
C GLU A 42 -15.50 7.04 9.17
N GLN A 43 -15.54 6.58 7.91
CA GLN A 43 -15.55 7.41 6.73
C GLN A 43 -16.77 8.34 6.68
N ASN A 44 -17.94 7.86 7.11
CA ASN A 44 -19.16 8.66 7.20
C ASN A 44 -19.08 9.83 8.20
N SER A 45 -18.04 9.86 9.06
CA SER A 45 -17.78 10.97 9.98
C SER A 45 -16.90 12.09 9.39
N LEU A 46 -16.35 11.88 8.19
CA LEU A 46 -15.49 12.87 7.53
C LEU A 46 -16.28 14.01 6.93
N ASP A 47 -15.67 15.19 6.89
CA ASP A 47 -16.24 16.32 6.17
C ASP A 47 -16.25 16.04 4.65
N PRO A 48 -17.35 16.35 3.95
CA PRO A 48 -17.46 16.15 2.51
C PRO A 48 -16.55 17.08 1.70
N VAL A 49 -16.00 18.13 2.33
CA VAL A 49 -15.04 19.06 1.70
C VAL A 49 -13.62 18.53 1.90
N ALA A 50 -13.33 17.35 1.37
CA ALA A 50 -11.99 16.77 1.38
C ALA A 50 -11.22 17.16 0.11
N SER A 51 -9.92 17.43 0.25
CA SER A 51 -9.05 17.66 -0.90
C SER A 51 -8.73 16.33 -1.60
N ALA A 52 -8.43 16.36 -2.90
CA ALA A 52 -7.97 15.18 -3.67
C ALA A 52 -6.65 14.55 -3.14
N ALA A 53 -6.03 15.14 -2.11
CA ALA A 53 -4.77 14.71 -1.54
C ALA A 53 -4.90 14.40 -0.03
N SER A 54 -6.03 13.82 0.37
CA SER A 54 -6.34 13.36 1.72
C SER A 54 -7.33 12.19 1.68
N ILE A 55 -7.54 11.54 2.83
CA ILE A 55 -8.65 10.60 3.01
C ILE A 55 -9.97 11.36 2.77
N SER A 56 -10.78 10.88 1.84
CA SER A 56 -12.04 11.51 1.45
C SER A 56 -13.23 10.81 2.08
N HIS A 57 -14.29 11.59 2.34
CA HIS A 57 -15.61 11.06 2.68
C HIS A 57 -16.17 10.13 1.57
N PHE A 58 -15.74 10.28 0.31
CA PHE A 58 -16.19 9.42 -0.78
C PHE A 58 -15.11 8.43 -1.23
N TRP A 59 -15.35 7.13 -1.04
CA TRP A 59 -14.41 6.06 -1.39
C TRP A 59 -14.01 6.07 -2.86
N GLY A 60 -14.96 6.34 -3.76
CA GLY A 60 -14.71 6.35 -5.21
C GLY A 60 -13.75 7.45 -5.68
N GLU A 61 -13.59 8.51 -4.90
CA GLU A 61 -12.72 9.65 -5.23
C GLU A 61 -11.29 9.47 -4.74
N MET A 62 -11.03 8.48 -3.88
CA MET A 62 -9.68 8.22 -3.37
C MET A 62 -8.84 7.45 -4.40
N THR A 63 -7.60 7.92 -4.58
CA THR A 63 -6.57 7.16 -5.31
C THR A 63 -6.31 5.82 -4.62
N PRO A 64 -5.80 4.80 -5.33
CA PRO A 64 -5.43 3.53 -4.71
C PRO A 64 -4.53 3.70 -3.48
N TYR A 65 -3.58 4.63 -3.53
CA TYR A 65 -2.74 5.00 -2.39
C TYR A 65 -3.58 5.43 -1.16
N TRP A 66 -4.51 6.38 -1.31
CA TRP A 66 -5.31 6.87 -0.19
C TRP A 66 -6.26 5.81 0.38
N LYS A 67 -6.76 4.91 -0.47
CA LYS A 67 -7.54 3.75 -0.03
C LYS A 67 -6.73 2.82 0.86
N TRP A 68 -5.46 2.54 0.50
CA TRP A 68 -4.56 1.77 1.35
C TRP A 68 -4.22 2.47 2.66
N VAL A 69 -3.95 3.78 2.62
CA VAL A 69 -3.67 4.56 3.83
C VAL A 69 -4.86 4.54 4.78
N ALA A 70 -6.07 4.72 4.27
CA ALA A 70 -7.30 4.62 5.07
C ALA A 70 -7.44 3.24 5.70
N GLU A 71 -7.44 2.17 4.91
CA GLU A 71 -7.64 0.80 5.40
C GLU A 71 -6.57 0.36 6.41
N LEU A 72 -5.31 0.76 6.24
CA LEU A 72 -4.22 0.34 7.13
C LEU A 72 -4.13 1.13 8.43
N TYR A 73 -4.56 2.40 8.44
CA TYR A 73 -4.25 3.31 9.55
C TYR A 73 -5.48 3.84 10.29
N HIS A 74 -6.70 3.65 9.79
CA HIS A 74 -7.92 4.21 10.38
C HIS A 74 -8.09 3.86 11.87
N GLU A 75 -7.97 2.58 12.25
CA GLU A 75 -8.09 2.15 13.65
C GLU A 75 -7.07 2.85 14.56
N GLY A 76 -5.83 3.00 14.08
CA GLY A 76 -4.76 3.68 14.81
C GLY A 76 -5.04 5.17 14.97
N MET A 77 -5.56 5.82 13.93
CA MET A 77 -5.95 7.23 13.94
C MET A 77 -7.12 7.47 14.89
N VAL A 78 -8.17 6.64 14.84
CA VAL A 78 -9.32 6.74 15.75
C VAL A 78 -8.90 6.49 17.19
N ARG A 79 -8.08 5.47 17.46
CA ARG A 79 -7.59 5.20 18.83
C ARG A 79 -6.75 6.34 19.39
N THR A 80 -5.94 7.01 18.56
CA THR A 80 -4.98 8.02 19.03
C THR A 80 -5.61 9.41 19.11
N TYR A 81 -6.47 9.75 18.15
CA TYR A 81 -6.98 11.11 17.97
C TYR A 81 -8.50 11.22 18.13
N GLY A 82 -9.21 10.10 18.35
CA GLY A 82 -10.66 10.07 18.53
C GLY A 82 -11.47 10.20 17.24
N GLY A 83 -10.82 10.23 16.07
CA GLY A 83 -11.49 10.31 14.77
C GLY A 83 -10.51 10.49 13.61
N LEU A 84 -11.02 10.40 12.38
CA LEU A 84 -10.23 10.55 11.16
C LEU A 84 -9.95 12.02 10.79
N ALA A 85 -10.81 12.95 11.23
CA ALA A 85 -10.74 14.38 10.90
C ALA A 85 -9.57 15.12 11.59
N ALA A 86 -9.01 14.56 12.67
CA ALA A 86 -7.90 15.16 13.41
C ALA A 86 -6.54 15.01 12.70
N VAL A 87 -6.50 14.31 11.57
CA VAL A 87 -5.27 14.02 10.87
C VAL A 87 -5.00 15.10 9.84
N ASN A 88 -4.50 16.24 10.32
CA ASN A 88 -3.96 17.30 9.47
C ASN A 88 -2.91 16.70 8.52
N ARG A 89 -2.80 17.25 7.30
CA ARG A 89 -1.93 16.73 6.22
C ARG A 89 -0.45 16.66 6.63
N GLU A 90 -0.07 17.43 7.66
CA GLU A 90 1.25 17.47 8.30
C GLU A 90 1.46 16.37 9.37
N PHE A 91 0.38 15.79 9.87
CA PHE A 91 0.34 14.70 10.87
C PHE A 91 -0.07 13.34 10.29
N ILE A 92 -0.14 13.17 8.97
CA ILE A 92 0.09 11.85 8.34
C ILE A 92 1.59 11.75 8.18
N PRO A 93 2.33 11.35 9.22
CA PRO A 93 3.74 11.45 9.19
C PRO A 93 4.18 10.26 8.35
N LEU A 94 5.12 10.51 7.44
CA LEU A 94 6.05 9.49 6.98
C LEU A 94 6.68 8.70 8.18
N GLY A 95 6.51 9.18 9.42
CA GLY A 95 6.79 8.55 10.71
C GLY A 95 5.80 7.53 11.29
N VAL A 96 4.54 7.38 10.83
CA VAL A 96 3.69 6.24 11.27
C VAL A 96 4.15 4.93 10.63
N VAL A 97 4.74 5.00 9.44
CA VAL A 97 5.46 3.87 8.83
C VAL A 97 6.71 3.51 9.64
N LYS A 98 7.44 4.51 10.17
CA LYS A 98 8.67 4.29 10.94
C LYS A 98 8.41 3.70 12.34
N THR A 99 7.40 4.21 13.06
CA THR A 99 7.00 3.68 14.38
C THR A 99 6.37 2.27 14.29
N LEU A 100 5.72 1.92 13.18
CA LEU A 100 5.24 0.55 12.92
C LEU A 100 6.35 -0.40 12.42
N GLN A 101 7.39 0.10 11.73
CA GLN A 101 8.59 -0.68 11.38
C GLN A 101 9.41 -1.06 12.62
N GLU A 102 9.58 -0.13 13.57
CA GLU A 102 10.33 -0.34 14.81
C GLU A 102 9.63 -1.32 15.77
N GLY A 103 8.31 -1.47 15.69
CA GLY A 103 7.52 -2.37 16.52
C GLY A 103 7.41 -3.83 16.04
N LYS A 104 7.74 -4.15 14.78
CA LYS A 104 7.49 -5.48 14.18
C LYS A 104 8.72 -6.29 13.74
N PHE A 105 9.94 -5.77 13.86
CA PHE A 105 11.15 -6.53 13.52
C PHE A 105 12.01 -6.83 14.74
N ARG A 106 11.71 -7.94 15.42
CA ARG A 106 12.73 -8.76 16.09
C ARG A 106 12.96 -9.99 15.20
N TRP A 107 13.83 -9.86 14.20
CA TRP A 107 14.47 -11.04 13.64
C TRP A 107 15.35 -11.63 14.75
N GLN A 108 14.89 -12.69 15.40
CA GLN A 108 15.78 -13.63 16.06
C GLN A 108 16.38 -14.49 14.94
N GLY A 109 17.71 -14.52 14.89
CA GLY A 109 18.50 -15.14 13.83
C GLY A 109 18.36 -16.65 13.74
#